data_AF-A0A7X3YAK8-F1
#
_entry.id   AF-A0A7X3YAK8-F1
#
_cell.length_a   1.000
_cell.length_b   1.000
_cell.length_c   1.000
_cell.angle_alpha   90.00
_cell.angle_beta   90.00
_cell.angle_gamma   90.00
#
_symmetry.space_group_name_H-M   'P 1'
#
loop_
_entity.id
_entity.type
_entity.pdbx_description
1 polymer ?
#
loop_
_entity_poly.entity_id
_entity_poly.type
_entity_poly.pdbx_seq_one_letter_code
_entity_poly.pdbx_strand_id
1 'polypeptide(L)'
;MVDTMEMSRIVEGLPTKSSKIRALDAAGCKRAEIARFLGIRYQHVRNVLVQGPPKSETRQSAQPAGPGDVASQKLRIGEDGRLVIPSEMRAAMLVDETGVLTARVVEGELRVLAPDAALARLQKMVREAVPEGVSLADELIAERRAEARREAGE
;
A
#
# COMPACT_ATOMS: atom_id res chain seq x y z
N MET A 1 -21.56 -5.17 -37.19
CA MET A 1 -22.23 -5.37 -35.89
C MET A 1 -21.74 -6.72 -35.40
N VAL A 2 -21.13 -6.76 -34.21
CA VAL A 2 -20.70 -8.03 -33.60
C VAL A 2 -21.96 -8.78 -33.19
N ASP A 3 -22.09 -10.05 -33.57
CA ASP A 3 -23.28 -10.84 -33.25
C ASP A 3 -23.23 -11.29 -31.77
N THR A 4 -24.39 -11.55 -31.17
CA THR A 4 -24.53 -11.91 -29.74
C THR A 4 -23.71 -13.16 -29.39
N MET A 5 -23.56 -14.07 -30.36
CA MET A 5 -22.80 -15.31 -30.21
C MET A 5 -21.28 -15.04 -30.12
N GLU A 6 -20.79 -14.02 -30.81
CA GLU A 6 -19.38 -13.60 -30.77
C GLU A 6 -19.08 -12.82 -29.48
N MET A 7 -20.01 -11.95 -29.04
CA MET A 7 -19.92 -11.30 -27.73
C MET A 7 -19.83 -12.31 -26.58
N SER A 8 -20.56 -13.44 -26.67
CA SER A 8 -20.52 -14.51 -25.66
C SER A 8 -19.16 -15.22 -25.60
N ARG A 9 -18.52 -15.48 -26.75
CA ARG A 9 -17.18 -16.09 -26.79
C ARG A 9 -16.12 -15.17 -26.18
N ILE A 10 -16.20 -13.87 -26.46
CA ILE A 10 -15.24 -12.88 -25.95
C ILE A 10 -15.28 -12.77 -24.41
N VAL A 11 -16.46 -12.95 -23.80
CA VAL A 11 -16.61 -12.83 -22.34
C VAL A 11 -16.38 -14.14 -21.58
N GLU A 12 -16.17 -15.24 -22.27
CA GLU A 12 -15.94 -16.55 -21.68
C GLU A 12 -14.62 -16.58 -20.90
N GLY A 13 -14.65 -17.12 -19.68
CA GLY A 13 -13.48 -17.16 -18.80
C GLY A 13 -13.12 -15.83 -18.10
N LEU A 14 -13.80 -14.72 -18.41
CA LEU A 14 -13.53 -13.44 -17.76
C LEU A 14 -14.25 -13.34 -16.41
N PRO A 15 -13.53 -13.08 -15.29
CA PRO A 15 -14.09 -13.20 -13.95
C PRO A 15 -14.96 -12.01 -13.53
N THR A 16 -14.82 -10.84 -14.16
CA THR A 16 -15.50 -9.61 -13.72
C THR A 16 -16.28 -8.92 -14.83
N LYS A 17 -17.31 -8.15 -14.45
CA LYS A 17 -18.05 -7.31 -15.39
C LYS A 17 -17.14 -6.30 -16.09
N SER A 18 -16.17 -5.73 -15.36
CA SER A 18 -15.22 -4.75 -15.90
C SER A 18 -14.27 -5.35 -16.93
N SER A 19 -13.75 -6.56 -16.71
CA SER A 19 -12.90 -7.25 -17.69
C SER A 19 -13.69 -7.61 -18.95
N LYS A 20 -14.94 -8.08 -18.79
CA LYS A 20 -15.86 -8.31 -19.91
C LYS A 20 -16.14 -7.04 -20.73
N ILE A 21 -16.38 -5.91 -20.06
CA ILE A 21 -16.60 -4.61 -20.72
C ILE A 21 -15.39 -4.21 -21.57
N ARG A 22 -14.17 -4.33 -21.02
CA ARG A 22 -12.93 -3.97 -21.72
C ARG A 22 -12.64 -4.90 -22.90
N ALA A 23 -12.87 -6.20 -22.73
CA ALA A 23 -12.69 -7.17 -23.81
C ALA A 23 -13.66 -6.91 -24.98
N LEU A 24 -14.92 -6.59 -24.69
CA LEU A 24 -15.90 -6.25 -25.72
C LEU A 24 -15.62 -4.91 -26.41
N ASP A 25 -15.15 -3.89 -25.67
CA ASP A 25 -14.75 -2.60 -26.24
C ASP A 25 -13.49 -2.72 -27.11
N ALA A 26 -12.51 -3.52 -26.69
CA ALA A 26 -11.31 -3.84 -27.47
C ALA A 26 -11.64 -4.63 -28.75
N ALA A 27 -12.70 -5.46 -28.72
CA ALA A 27 -13.26 -6.13 -29.89
C ALA A 27 -14.11 -5.20 -30.78
N GLY A 28 -14.20 -3.90 -30.45
CA GLY A 28 -14.90 -2.89 -31.25
C GLY A 28 -16.42 -2.84 -31.05
N CYS A 29 -16.96 -3.49 -30.01
CA CYS A 29 -18.39 -3.42 -29.71
C CYS A 29 -18.79 -2.01 -29.25
N LYS A 30 -19.94 -1.52 -29.67
CA LYS A 30 -20.41 -0.20 -29.22
C LYS A 30 -20.82 -0.27 -27.75
N ARG A 31 -20.55 0.79 -26.99
CA ARG A 31 -20.90 0.90 -25.55
C ARG A 31 -22.37 0.58 -25.23
N ALA A 32 -23.30 0.97 -26.11
CA ALA A 32 -24.72 0.67 -25.96
C ALA A 32 -25.05 -0.82 -26.14
N GLU A 33 -24.34 -1.51 -27.04
CA GLU A 33 -24.46 -2.95 -27.28
C GLU A 33 -23.87 -3.73 -26.11
N ILE A 34 -22.71 -3.31 -25.59
CA ILE A 34 -22.09 -3.87 -24.37
C ILE A 34 -23.04 -3.75 -23.18
N ALA A 35 -23.66 -2.58 -22.99
CA ALA A 35 -24.59 -2.34 -21.90
C ALA A 35 -25.82 -3.25 -21.99
N ARG A 36 -26.37 -3.42 -23.19
CA ARG A 36 -27.53 -4.28 -23.46
C ARG A 36 -27.19 -5.75 -23.25
N PHE A 37 -26.06 -6.21 -23.76
CA PHE A 37 -25.60 -7.60 -23.65
C PHE A 37 -25.32 -8.01 -22.20
N LEU A 38 -24.66 -7.14 -21.43
CA LEU A 38 -24.34 -7.43 -20.02
C LEU A 38 -25.47 -7.11 -19.04
N GLY A 39 -26.59 -6.55 -19.51
CA GLY A 39 -27.73 -6.17 -18.66
C GLY A 39 -27.39 -5.07 -17.64
N ILE A 40 -26.52 -4.12 -18.00
CA ILE A 40 -26.02 -3.06 -17.11
C ILE A 40 -26.30 -1.68 -17.68
N ARG A 41 -26.31 -0.66 -16.81
CA ARG A 41 -26.53 0.74 -17.23
C ARG A 41 -25.39 1.23 -18.12
N TYR A 42 -25.72 1.94 -19.21
CA TYR A 42 -24.75 2.56 -20.14
C TYR A 42 -23.65 3.38 -19.43
N GLN A 43 -24.02 4.12 -18.38
CA GLN A 43 -23.08 4.88 -17.56
C GLN A 43 -21.99 4.01 -16.92
N HIS A 44 -22.30 2.75 -16.57
CA HIS A 44 -21.33 1.83 -16.00
C HIS A 44 -20.27 1.42 -17.02
N VAL A 45 -20.68 1.13 -18.27
CA VAL A 45 -19.77 0.85 -19.38
C VAL A 45 -18.87 2.06 -19.64
N ARG A 46 -19.46 3.26 -19.72
CA ARG A 46 -18.70 4.51 -19.89
C ARG A 46 -17.68 4.72 -18.77
N ASN A 47 -18.08 4.54 -17.51
CA ASN A 47 -17.20 4.74 -16.36
C ASN A 47 -16.03 3.76 -16.38
N VAL A 48 -16.26 2.49 -16.72
CA VAL A 48 -15.22 1.46 -16.82
C VAL A 48 -14.21 1.73 -17.94
N LEU A 49 -14.63 2.37 -19.04
CA LEU A 49 -13.74 2.68 -20.17
C LEU A 49 -13.02 4.02 -20.02
N VAL A 50 -13.65 4.99 -19.35
CA VAL A 50 -13.06 6.31 -19.09
C VAL A 50 -12.10 6.26 -17.90
N GLN A 51 -12.40 5.45 -16.88
CA GLN A 51 -11.45 5.15 -15.81
C GLN A 51 -10.51 4.05 -16.33
N GLY A 52 -9.22 4.36 -16.50
CA GLY A 52 -8.20 3.41 -16.95
C GLY A 52 -8.20 2.07 -16.18
N PRO A 53 -7.47 1.03 -16.65
CA PRO A 53 -7.50 -0.31 -16.06
C PRO A 53 -7.41 -0.25 -14.53
N PRO A 54 -8.28 -0.98 -13.80
CA PRO A 54 -8.16 -1.03 -12.36
C PRO A 54 -6.77 -1.63 -12.05
N LYS A 55 -6.01 -0.99 -11.16
CA LYS A 55 -4.73 -1.51 -10.61
C LYS A 55 -4.93 -2.77 -9.74
N SER A 56 -5.94 -3.60 -10.04
CA SER A 56 -6.31 -4.78 -9.27
C SER A 56 -5.80 -6.09 -9.87
N GLU A 57 -5.21 -6.09 -11.08
CA GLU A 57 -4.67 -7.31 -11.71
C GLU A 57 -3.20 -7.62 -11.34
N THR A 58 -2.51 -6.76 -10.58
CA THR A 58 -1.15 -7.06 -10.06
C THR A 58 -1.17 -7.68 -8.65
N ARG A 59 -2.32 -8.20 -8.19
CA ARG A 59 -2.51 -8.66 -6.79
C ARG A 59 -1.81 -9.97 -6.39
N GLN A 60 -0.92 -10.53 -7.21
CA GLN A 60 -0.18 -11.74 -6.86
C GLN A 60 1.28 -11.63 -7.28
N SER A 61 2.06 -10.77 -6.63
CA SER A 61 3.51 -10.98 -6.34
C SER A 61 4.18 -9.67 -5.91
N ALA A 62 3.94 -9.27 -4.66
CA ALA A 62 4.93 -8.52 -3.89
C ALA A 62 4.38 -8.35 -2.47
N GLN A 63 4.72 -9.28 -1.56
CA GLN A 63 4.82 -8.87 -0.16
C GLN A 63 5.96 -7.85 -0.08
N PRO A 64 5.75 -6.60 0.35
CA PRO A 64 6.86 -5.79 0.82
C PRO A 64 7.33 -6.40 2.15
N ALA A 65 8.42 -7.15 2.09
CA ALA A 65 9.15 -7.61 3.26
C ALA A 65 9.98 -6.43 3.80
N GLY A 66 9.33 -5.50 4.50
CA GLY A 66 10.04 -4.42 5.20
C GLY A 66 9.24 -3.13 5.40
N PRO A 67 9.79 -2.20 6.19
CA PRO A 67 9.21 -0.87 6.36
C PRO A 67 9.21 -0.16 4.99
N GLY A 68 8.03 0.21 4.51
CA GLY A 68 7.89 0.75 3.16
C GLY A 68 6.58 1.51 2.95
N ASP A 69 6.48 2.18 1.80
CA ASP A 69 5.30 2.92 1.42
C ASP A 69 4.35 2.01 0.64
N VAL A 70 3.10 1.93 1.09
CA VAL A 70 2.01 1.23 0.39
C VAL A 70 1.07 2.25 -0.23
N ALA A 71 0.38 1.86 -1.30
CA ALA A 71 -0.53 2.77 -2.00
C ALA A 71 -1.67 3.25 -1.08
N SER A 72 -2.01 4.54 -1.16
CA SER A 72 -3.13 5.10 -0.43
C SER A 72 -4.44 4.44 -0.87
N GLN A 73 -5.24 3.95 0.10
CA GLN A 73 -6.57 3.41 -0.14
C GLN A 73 -7.59 4.12 0.75
N LYS A 74 -8.85 4.22 0.28
CA LYS A 74 -9.93 4.81 1.07
C LYS A 74 -10.30 3.86 2.21
N LEU A 75 -10.09 4.31 3.44
CA LEU A 75 -10.57 3.61 4.64
C LEU A 75 -11.91 4.22 5.07
N ARG A 76 -12.79 3.38 5.63
CA ARG A 76 -14.03 3.82 6.26
C ARG A 76 -13.92 3.63 7.76
N ILE A 77 -14.51 4.55 8.51
CA ILE A 77 -14.69 4.43 9.95
C ILE A 77 -16.00 3.64 10.15
N GLY A 78 -15.94 2.60 10.98
CA GLY A 78 -17.13 1.84 11.38
C GLY A 78 -18.09 2.69 12.22
N GLU A 79 -19.33 2.22 12.38
CA GLU A 79 -20.33 2.91 13.21
C GLU A 79 -19.88 3.04 14.68
N ASP A 80 -19.01 2.14 15.13
CA ASP A 80 -18.40 2.12 16.46
C ASP A 80 -17.13 2.98 16.56
N GLY A 81 -16.80 3.75 15.52
CA GLY A 81 -15.62 4.62 15.49
C GLY A 81 -14.31 3.88 15.20
N ARG A 82 -14.34 2.58 14.90
CA ARG A 82 -13.12 1.82 14.61
C ARG A 82 -12.62 2.05 13.18
N LEU A 83 -11.30 2.15 13.04
CA LEU A 83 -10.62 2.14 11.76
C LEU A 83 -9.93 0.79 11.58
N VAL A 84 -10.30 0.05 10.53
CA VAL A 84 -9.63 -1.20 10.19
C VAL A 84 -8.41 -0.88 9.34
N ILE A 85 -7.21 -1.24 9.83
CA ILE A 85 -5.96 -1.16 9.07
C ILE A 85 -5.80 -2.46 8.28
N PRO A 86 -5.84 -2.45 6.93
CA PRO A 86 -5.69 -3.64 6.11
C PRO A 86 -4.32 -4.32 6.30
N SER A 87 -4.25 -5.63 6.05
CA SER A 87 -3.07 -6.46 6.29
C SER A 87 -1.79 -5.93 5.60
N GLU A 88 -1.93 -5.42 4.37
CA GLU A 88 -0.81 -4.84 3.61
C GLU A 88 -0.21 -3.61 4.31
N MET A 89 -1.06 -2.73 4.84
CA MET A 89 -0.62 -1.57 5.62
C MET A 89 0.02 -2.00 6.94
N ARG A 90 -0.53 -3.00 7.64
CA ARG A 90 0.07 -3.54 8.87
C ARG A 90 1.48 -4.10 8.62
N ALA A 91 1.66 -4.87 7.55
CA ALA A 91 2.96 -5.42 7.19
C ALA A 91 4.00 -4.32 6.90
N ALA A 92 3.61 -3.30 6.13
CA ALA A 92 4.48 -2.16 5.81
C ALA A 92 4.79 -1.26 7.03
N MET A 93 3.90 -1.27 8.03
CA MET A 93 4.11 -0.62 9.33
C MET A 93 4.88 -1.51 10.32
N LEU A 94 5.27 -2.74 9.95
CA LEU A 94 5.91 -3.72 10.85
C LEU A 94 5.08 -4.01 12.10
N VAL A 95 3.75 -4.09 11.94
CA VAL A 95 2.81 -4.32 13.04
C VAL A 95 2.36 -5.78 13.01
N ASP A 96 2.64 -6.51 14.08
CA ASP A 96 2.13 -7.85 14.31
C ASP A 96 0.65 -7.83 14.78
N GLU A 97 0.05 -9.00 15.00
CA GLU A 97 -1.39 -9.10 15.34
C GLU A 97 -1.74 -8.44 16.69
N THR A 98 -0.74 -8.15 17.53
CA THR A 98 -0.88 -7.57 18.88
C THR A 98 -0.14 -6.24 19.05
N GLY A 99 0.31 -5.63 17.95
CA GLY A 99 1.23 -4.52 17.99
C GLY A 99 0.61 -3.24 18.51
N VAL A 100 1.36 -2.53 19.36
CA VAL A 100 0.94 -1.22 19.89
C VAL A 100 1.27 -0.13 18.88
N LEU A 101 0.27 0.70 18.58
CA LEU A 101 0.38 1.84 17.68
C LEU A 101 0.27 3.15 18.46
N THR A 102 1.09 4.13 18.08
CA THR A 102 0.94 5.51 18.56
C THR A 102 0.27 6.34 17.48
N ALA A 103 -0.83 7.01 17.81
CA ALA A 103 -1.53 7.90 16.91
C ALA A 103 -1.48 9.34 17.42
N ARG A 104 -1.29 10.30 16.51
CA ARG A 104 -1.41 11.74 16.78
C ARG A 104 -2.10 12.44 15.62
N VAL A 105 -2.80 13.52 15.92
CA VAL A 105 -3.36 14.40 14.88
C VAL A 105 -2.39 15.56 14.65
N VAL A 106 -2.03 15.81 13.40
CA VAL A 106 -1.17 16.92 12.98
C VAL A 106 -1.82 17.58 11.77
N GLU A 107 -2.16 18.87 11.88
CA GLU A 107 -2.76 19.63 10.76
C GLU A 107 -4.02 18.98 10.16
N GLY A 108 -4.79 18.28 11.00
CA GLY A 108 -6.00 17.55 10.57
C GLY A 108 -5.74 16.15 10.03
N GLU A 109 -4.50 15.67 10.02
CA GLU A 109 -4.14 14.33 9.58
C GLU A 109 -3.94 13.39 10.78
N LEU A 110 -4.60 12.24 10.76
CA LEU A 110 -4.32 11.15 11.71
C LEU A 110 -3.03 10.44 11.28
N ARG A 111 -1.93 10.69 12.00
CA ARG A 111 -0.65 10.03 11.80
C ARG A 111 -0.51 8.90 12.79
N VAL A 112 -0.47 7.67 12.29
CA VAL A 112 -0.29 6.45 13.07
C VAL A 112 1.10 5.89 12.81
N LEU A 113 1.84 5.62 13.87
CA LEU A 113 3.22 5.17 13.85
C LEU A 113 3.36 3.91 14.71
N ALA A 114 4.08 2.93 14.19
CA ALA A 114 4.55 1.80 14.97
C ALA A 114 5.95 2.13 15.53
N PRO A 115 6.25 1.84 16.80
CA PRO A 115 7.57 2.06 17.38
C PRO A 115 8.70 1.43 16.57
N ASP A 116 8.51 0.19 16.13
CA ASP A 116 9.52 -0.57 15.38
C ASP A 116 9.77 0.01 13.98
N ALA A 117 8.71 0.45 13.30
CA ALA A 117 8.87 1.15 12.02
C ALA A 117 9.55 2.52 12.18
N ALA A 118 9.30 3.23 13.27
CA ALA A 118 9.98 4.50 13.55
C ALA A 118 11.47 4.27 13.83
N LEU A 119 11.80 3.25 14.65
CA LEU A 119 13.17 2.86 14.93
C LEU A 119 13.90 2.41 13.67
N ALA A 120 13.28 1.59 12.83
CA ALA A 120 13.88 1.12 11.57
C ALA A 120 14.16 2.28 10.61
N ARG A 121 13.23 3.24 10.48
CA ARG A 121 13.45 4.47 9.68
C ARG A 121 14.62 5.29 10.22
N LEU A 122 14.68 5.50 11.54
CA LEU A 122 15.76 6.24 12.18
C LEU A 122 17.12 5.54 11.98
N GLN A 123 17.19 4.22 12.20
CA GLN A 123 18.41 3.44 11.98
C GLN A 123 18.88 3.50 10.52
N LYS A 124 17.95 3.50 9.55
CA LYS A 124 18.27 3.67 8.13
C LYS A 124 18.90 5.04 7.87
N MET A 125 18.28 6.12 8.37
CA MET A 125 18.80 7.48 8.22
C MET A 125 20.20 7.63 8.83
N VAL A 126 20.43 7.05 10.01
CA VAL A 126 21.74 7.07 10.66
C VAL A 126 22.77 6.30 9.84
N ARG A 127 22.44 5.10 9.33
CA ARG A 127 23.37 4.32 8.48
C ARG A 127 23.74 5.03 7.18
N GLU A 128 22.83 5.81 6.59
CA GLU A 128 23.14 6.60 5.40
C GLU A 128 24.08 7.78 5.70
N ALA A 129 24.08 8.28 6.93
CA ALA A 129 24.92 9.41 7.34
C ALA A 129 26.27 9.00 7.95
N VAL A 130 26.43 7.75 8.38
CA VAL A 130 27.65 7.24 9.03
C VAL A 130 28.52 6.49 8.02
N PRO A 131 29.82 6.82 7.90
CA PRO A 131 30.73 6.10 7.00
C PRO A 131 30.84 4.61 7.35
N GLU A 132 31.03 3.76 6.34
CA GLU A 132 31.24 2.32 6.54
C GLU A 132 32.48 2.06 7.42
N GLY A 133 32.34 1.18 8.41
CA GLY A 133 33.42 0.81 9.33
C GLY A 133 33.60 1.71 10.56
N VAL A 134 32.80 2.77 10.70
CA VAL A 134 32.83 3.65 11.88
C VAL A 134 31.86 3.16 12.95
N SER A 135 32.36 2.89 14.16
CA SER A 135 31.55 2.53 15.32
C SER A 135 31.43 3.71 16.27
N LEU A 136 30.36 4.49 16.11
CA LEU A 136 30.04 5.60 17.02
C LEU A 136 29.91 5.14 18.49
N ALA A 137 29.49 3.89 18.70
CA ALA A 137 29.39 3.32 20.04
C ALA A 137 30.76 3.11 20.67
N ASP A 138 31.74 2.58 19.92
CA ASP A 138 33.08 2.33 20.44
C ASP A 138 33.83 3.63 20.73
N GLU A 139 33.68 4.64 19.86
CA GLU A 139 34.22 5.99 20.09
C GLU A 139 33.66 6.60 21.38
N LEU A 140 32.33 6.58 21.56
CA LEU A 140 31.68 7.10 22.76
C LEU A 140 32.10 6.33 24.02
N ILE A 141 32.20 5.00 23.96
CA ILE A 141 32.64 4.18 25.08
C ILE A 141 34.10 4.49 25.45
N ALA A 142 34.97 4.65 24.45
CA ALA A 142 36.37 5.00 24.67
C ALA A 142 36.50 6.39 25.33
N GLU A 143 35.73 7.36 24.85
CA GLU A 143 35.69 8.71 25.41
C GLU A 143 35.20 8.71 26.87
N ARG A 144 34.08 8.03 27.15
CA ARG A 144 33.55 7.89 28.52
C ARG A 144 34.51 7.21 29.48
N ARG A 145 35.24 6.20 29.01
CA ARG A 145 36.27 5.52 29.82
C ARG A 145 37.49 6.41 30.07
N ALA A 146 37.87 7.24 29.11
CA ALA A 146 38.95 8.21 29.28
C ALA A 146 38.56 9.32 30.25
N GLU A 147 37.31 9.78 30.20
CA GLU A 147 36.73 10.76 31.14
C GLU A 147 36.71 10.21 32.57
N ALA A 148 36.17 9.01 32.79
CA ALA A 148 36.14 8.38 34.11
C ALA A 148 37.54 8.14 34.71
N ARG A 149 38.57 7.90 33.90
CA ARG A 149 39.96 7.78 34.37
C ARG A 149 40.56 9.11 34.80
N ARG A 150 40.14 10.22 34.19
CA ARG A 150 40.58 11.58 34.60
C ARG A 150 39.94 11.96 35.93
N GLU A 151 38.65 11.70 36.09
CA GLU A 151 37.89 12.01 37.31
C GLU A 151 38.29 11.13 38.52
N ALA A 152 38.72 9.88 38.29
CA ALA A 152 39.18 9.00 39.37
C ALA A 152 40.64 9.23 39.81
N GLY A 153 41.37 10.08 39.09
CA GLY A 153 42.78 10.42 39.37
C GLY A 153 42.99 11.77 40.08
N GLU A 154 41.91 12.53 40.29
CA GLU A 154 41.82 13.69 41.19
C GLU A 154 41.32 13.26 42.58
#